data_AF-A0A9D9T0H7-F1
#
_entry.id   AF-A0A9D9T0H7-F1
#
_cell.length_a   1.000
_cell.length_b   1.000
_cell.length_c   1.000
_cell.angle_alpha   90.00
_cell.angle_beta   90.00
_cell.angle_gamma   90.00
#
_symmetry.space_group_name_H-M   'P 1'
#
loop_
_entity.id
_entity.type
_entity.pdbx_description
1 polymer ?
#
loop_
_entity_poly.entity_id
_entity_poly.type
_entity_poly.pdbx_seq_one_letter_code
_entity_poly.pdbx_strand_id
1 'polypeptide(L)' 'GGDTLAAIAKYGIEGDVGYISTGGGAFLEVLEGKTLPAFEILARRAATA' A
#
# COMPACT_ATOMS: atom_id res chain seq x y z
N GLY A 1 6.95 1.48 -4.81
CA GLY A 1 7.95 0.74 -4.01
C GLY A 1 8.96 1.71 -3.43
N GLY A 2 9.95 1.23 -2.65
CA GLY A 2 10.94 2.09 -1.99
C GLY A 2 11.68 3.03 -2.96
N ASP A 3 12.16 2.49 -4.09
CA ASP A 3 12.86 3.28 -5.11
C ASP A 3 11.96 4.34 -5.75
N THR A 4 10.68 4.04 -5.94
CA THR A 4 9.69 4.99 -6.44
C THR A 4 9.54 6.17 -5.49
N LEU A 5 9.49 5.91 -4.17
CA LEU A 5 9.39 6.95 -3.15
C LEU A 5 10.66 7.80 -3.11
N ALA A 6 11.84 7.17 -3.18
CA ALA A 6 13.11 7.88 -3.24
C ALA A 6 13.19 8.80 -4.47
N ALA A 7 12.69 8.35 -5.63
CA ALA A 7 12.63 9.17 -6.84
C ALA A 7 11.65 10.35 -6.68
N ILE A 8 10.43 10.10 -6.19
CA ILE A 8 9.43 11.15 -5.94
C ILE A 8 10.02 12.25 -5.05
N ALA A 9 10.65 11.86 -3.93
CA ALA A 9 11.28 12.80 -3.00
C ALA A 9 12.47 13.54 -3.62
N LYS A 10 13.27 12.85 -4.43
CA LYS A 10 14.41 13.46 -5.12
C LYS A 10 13.98 14.55 -6.12
N TYR A 11 12.83 14.38 -6.76
CA TYR A 11 12.32 15.33 -7.75
C TYR A 11 11.32 16.34 -7.17
N GLY A 12 10.93 16.21 -5.90
CA GLY A 12 10.01 17.15 -5.24
C GLY A 12 8.61 17.15 -5.84
N ILE A 13 8.16 16.01 -6.36
CA ILE A 13 6.88 15.85 -7.08
C ILE A 13 5.79 15.21 -6.22
N GLU A 14 5.90 15.25 -4.89
CA GLU A 14 4.92 14.66 -3.97
C GLU A 14 3.51 15.22 -4.19
N GLY A 15 3.41 16.53 -4.45
CA GLY A 15 2.13 17.20 -4.69
C GLY A 15 1.44 16.82 -6.00
N ASP A 16 2.18 16.21 -6.93
CA ASP A 16 1.68 15.79 -8.24
C ASP A 16 1.14 14.35 -8.22
N VAL A 17 1.33 13.63 -7.11
CA VAL A 17 0.94 12.22 -6.96
C VAL A 17 -0.27 12.11 -6.04
N GLY A 18 -1.41 11.66 -6.56
CA GLY A 18 -2.67 11.59 -5.81
C GLY A 18 -2.67 10.63 -4.60
N TYR A 19 -1.80 9.62 -4.59
CA TYR A 19 -1.60 8.74 -3.44
C TYR A 19 -0.22 8.08 -3.47
N ILE A 20 0.51 8.14 -2.35
CA ILE A 20 1.83 7.52 -2.20
C ILE A 20 1.74 6.39 -1.18
N SER A 21 1.81 5.15 -1.65
CA SER A 21 1.87 3.97 -0.79
C SER A 21 3.28 3.74 -0.25
N THR A 22 3.43 3.70 1.08
CA THR A 22 4.66 3.29 1.77
C THR A 22 4.71 1.78 2.07
N GLY A 23 3.69 1.01 1.64
CA GLY A 23 3.50 -0.40 2.00
C GLY A 23 4.48 -1.40 1.37
N GLY A 24 5.47 -0.94 0.59
CA GLY A 24 6.52 -1.79 0.04
C GLY A 24 5.97 -3.03 -0.69
N GLY A 25 6.37 -4.22 -0.23
CA GLY A 25 5.91 -5.50 -0.76
C GLY A 25 4.43 -5.79 -0.52
N ALA A 26 3.87 -5.35 0.61
CA ALA A 26 2.44 -5.54 0.89
C ALA A 26 1.55 -4.81 -0.13
N PHE A 27 1.99 -3.66 -0.62
CA PHE A 27 1.31 -2.96 -1.71
C PHE A 27 1.34 -3.75 -3.02
N LEU A 28 2.47 -4.40 -3.33
CA LEU A 28 2.58 -5.25 -4.51
C LEU A 28 1.69 -6.49 -4.40
N GLU A 29 1.66 -7.16 -3.25
CA GLU A 29 0.79 -8.32 -3.03
C GLU A 29 -0.70 -7.97 -3.21
N VAL A 30 -1.13 -6.77 -2.78
CA VAL A 30 -2.49 -6.29 -3.02
C VAL A 30 -2.75 -6.07 -4.52
N LEU A 31 -1.80 -5.49 -5.27
CA LEU A 31 -1.92 -5.31 -6.73
C LEU A 31 -1.90 -6.65 -7.49
N GLU A 32 -1.24 -7.67 -6.96
CA GLU A 32 -1.28 -9.05 -7.47
C GLU A 32 -2.61 -9.76 -7.19
N GLY A 33 -3.53 -9.12 -6.45
CA GLY A 33 -4.84 -9.67 -6.09
C GLY A 33 -4.80 -10.64 -4.90
N LYS A 34 -3.70 -10.69 -4.16
CA LYS A 34 -3.61 -11.51 -2.95
C LYS A 34 -4.35 -10.83 -1.79
N THR A 35 -4.99 -11.64 -0.96
CA THR A 35 -5.54 -11.16 0.31
C THR A 35 -4.43 -11.16 1.36
N LEU A 36 -4.14 -9.99 1.93
CA LEU A 36 -3.20 -9.89 3.05
C LEU A 36 -3.81 -10.53 4.31
N PRO A 37 -3.06 -11.35 5.07
CA PRO A 37 -3.58 -11.96 6.30
C PRO A 37 -4.17 -10.94 7.28
N ALA A 38 -3.55 -9.76 7.40
CA ALA A 38 -4.07 -8.70 8.25
C ALA A 38 -5.48 -8.22 7.82
N PHE A 39 -5.74 -8.11 6.52
CA PHE A 39 -7.06 -7.73 6.01
C PHE A 39 -8.10 -8.82 6.28
N GLU A 40 -7.70 -10.09 6.13
CA GLU A 40 -8.57 -11.24 6.40
C GLU A 40 -9.03 -11.28 7.88
N ILE A 41 -8.11 -11.10 8.82
CA ILE A 41 -8.46 -11.10 10.25
C ILE A 41 -9.39 -9.93 10.58
N LEU A 42 -9.11 -8.72 10.07
CA LEU A 42 -9.96 -7.56 10.30
C LEU A 42 -11.37 -7.75 9.72
N ALA A 43 -11.48 -8.25 8.48
CA ALA A 43 -12.76 -8.54 7.83
C ALA A 43 -13.58 -9.57 8.61
N ARG A 44 -12.95 -10.65 9.09
CA ARG A 44 -13.61 -11.65 9.94
C ARG A 44 -14.17 -11.05 11.22
N ARG A 45 -13.38 -10.22 11.90
CA ARG A 45 -13.81 -9.59 13.17
C ARG A 45 -14.95 -8.61 12.96
N ALA A 46 -14.92 -7.82 11.88
CA ALA A 46 -15.99 -6.91 11.51
C ALA A 46 -17.30 -7.64 11.17
N ALA A 47 -17.24 -8.79 10.51
CA ALA A 47 -18.43 -9.58 10.17
C ALA A 47 -19.08 -10.27 11.39
N THR A 48 -18.34 -10.42 12.49
CA THR A 48 -18.85 -11.02 13.75
C THR A 48 -19.31 -10.00 14.78
N ALA A 49 -19.21 -8.69 14.48
CA ALA A 49 -19.66 -7.58 15.33
C ALA A 49 -21.06 -7.13 14.91
#